data_AF-A0A7Y3FYN0-F1
#
_entry.id   AF-A0A7Y3FYN0-F1
#
_cell.length_a   1.000
_cell.length_b   1.000
_cell.length_c   1.000
_cell.angle_alpha   90.00
_cell.angle_beta   90.00
_cell.angle_gamma   90.00
#
_symmetry.space_group_name_H-M   'P 1'
#
loop_
_entity.id
_entity.type
_entity.pdbx_description
1 polymer ?
#
loop_
_entity_poly.entity_id
_entity_poly.type
_entity_poly.pdbx_seq_one_letter_code
_entity_poly.pdbx_strand_id
1 'polypeptide(L)'
;MYKKSQVGQNAKIDAKNNIPGINDENPSQFEQELMAMARHEARQVTSKYGPQLEKLNGQHKPLLKDYQRISKDYDAHAAKIERSEPSVELSRGKYYVLMFLFVLGEIPMNSLAFAVFGESQIFTWIMALGVAVAIPWIAHAVGILLKRGSTPWWKSGIGVAALFFLTIAGLLAIGYVRVQYLGDLADAEAVGSFGSSKFIGAAFVGLNLVILAAATLCSYFAHDEDPMLEHLHRRTNQINKSMRTIEAKHNEILTEQQQEINRIHQEAQELIYHYRKINQRERPDHTKPKSFEKEHEIDVDFEQQENTKELLNATTALRRSAAPSKK
;
A
#
# COMPACT_ATOMS: atom_id res chain seq x y z
N MET A 1 -39.95 -8.82 -10.52
CA MET A 1 -41.07 -7.87 -10.61
C MET A 1 -42.12 -8.22 -11.67
N TYR A 2 -43.36 -7.74 -11.48
CA TYR A 2 -44.45 -7.83 -12.47
C TYR A 2 -44.16 -7.02 -13.74
N LYS A 3 -44.69 -7.48 -14.87
CA LYS A 3 -44.63 -6.70 -16.12
C LYS A 3 -45.65 -5.55 -16.08
N LYS A 4 -45.32 -4.42 -16.71
CA LYS A 4 -46.25 -3.25 -16.84
C LYS A 4 -47.63 -3.64 -17.38
N SER A 5 -47.72 -4.64 -18.26
CA SER A 5 -49.01 -5.17 -18.77
C SER A 5 -49.87 -5.82 -17.69
N GLN A 6 -49.27 -6.61 -16.79
CA GLN A 6 -49.97 -7.26 -15.67
C GLN A 6 -50.41 -6.22 -14.63
N VAL A 7 -49.55 -5.24 -14.34
CA VAL A 7 -49.86 -4.10 -13.47
C VAL A 7 -51.07 -3.33 -14.02
N GLY A 8 -51.09 -3.05 -15.31
CA GLY A 8 -52.21 -2.36 -15.96
C GLY A 8 -53.51 -3.17 -15.98
N GLN A 9 -53.44 -4.50 -16.06
CA GLN A 9 -54.63 -5.36 -15.96
C GLN A 9 -55.22 -5.32 -14.54
N ASN A 10 -54.41 -5.49 -13.50
CA ASN A 10 -54.87 -5.39 -12.11
C ASN A 10 -55.41 -4.00 -11.79
N ALA A 11 -54.75 -2.93 -12.27
CA ALA A 11 -55.22 -1.56 -12.10
C ALA A 11 -56.64 -1.35 -12.66
N LYS A 12 -56.95 -1.92 -13.83
CA LYS A 12 -58.29 -1.85 -14.44
C LYS A 12 -59.33 -2.64 -13.66
N ILE A 13 -58.96 -3.80 -13.12
CA ILE A 13 -59.87 -4.64 -12.32
C ILE A 13 -60.22 -3.89 -11.02
N ASP A 14 -59.22 -3.39 -10.32
CA ASP A 14 -59.41 -2.67 -9.06
C ASP A 14 -60.17 -1.35 -9.26
N ALA A 15 -59.92 -0.63 -10.35
CA ALA A 15 -60.64 0.60 -10.69
C ALA A 15 -62.14 0.40 -10.86
N LYS A 16 -62.55 -0.67 -11.56
CA LYS A 16 -63.97 -1.01 -11.76
C LYS A 16 -64.68 -1.32 -10.45
N ASN A 17 -63.93 -1.78 -9.45
CA ASN A 17 -64.43 -2.10 -8.13
C ASN A 17 -64.22 -0.95 -7.11
N ASN A 18 -63.73 0.23 -7.56
CA ASN A 18 -63.36 1.36 -6.70
C ASN A 18 -62.36 1.00 -5.58
N ILE A 19 -61.43 0.07 -5.84
CA ILE A 19 -60.38 -0.36 -4.89
C ILE A 19 -59.08 0.41 -5.19
N PRO A 20 -58.45 1.08 -4.20
CA PRO A 20 -58.94 1.30 -2.82
C PRO A 20 -60.05 2.37 -2.77
N GLY A 21 -60.95 2.32 -1.80
CA GLY A 21 -62.03 3.29 -1.63
C GLY A 21 -61.53 4.72 -1.41
N ILE A 22 -62.40 5.72 -1.62
CA ILE A 22 -62.04 7.16 -1.48
C ILE A 22 -61.37 7.46 -0.14
N ASN A 23 -61.97 6.94 0.94
CA ASN A 23 -61.54 7.19 2.30
C ASN A 23 -60.54 6.14 2.81
N ASP A 24 -60.15 5.17 1.99
CA ASP A 24 -59.21 4.15 2.40
C ASP A 24 -57.82 4.77 2.54
N GLU A 25 -57.30 4.71 3.76
CA GLU A 25 -55.96 5.18 4.07
C GLU A 25 -54.88 4.19 3.64
N ASN A 26 -55.26 2.94 3.40
CA ASN A 26 -54.36 1.86 3.05
C ASN A 26 -54.32 1.67 1.52
N PRO A 27 -53.13 1.37 0.96
CA PRO A 27 -53.00 1.02 -0.44
C PRO A 27 -53.75 -0.29 -0.75
N SER A 28 -54.10 -0.52 -2.01
CA SER A 28 -54.76 -1.75 -2.42
C SER A 28 -53.90 -2.98 -2.15
N GLN A 29 -54.53 -4.16 -2.08
CA GLN A 29 -53.80 -5.41 -1.88
C GLN A 29 -52.72 -5.64 -2.94
N PHE A 30 -53.00 -5.29 -4.20
CA PHE A 30 -52.02 -5.41 -5.29
C PHE A 30 -50.83 -4.45 -5.12
N GLU A 31 -51.09 -3.21 -4.67
CA GLU A 31 -50.02 -2.24 -4.38
C GLU A 31 -49.16 -2.68 -3.18
N GLN A 32 -49.78 -3.28 -2.16
CA GLN A 32 -49.07 -3.92 -1.05
C GLN A 32 -48.22 -5.11 -1.51
N GLU A 33 -48.72 -5.92 -2.45
CA GLU A 33 -47.98 -7.03 -3.05
C GLU A 33 -46.77 -6.56 -3.85
N LEU A 34 -46.90 -5.50 -4.65
CA LEU A 34 -45.77 -4.87 -5.35
C LEU A 34 -44.69 -4.42 -4.37
N MET A 35 -45.08 -3.79 -3.26
CA MET A 35 -44.16 -3.37 -2.20
C MET A 35 -43.50 -4.55 -1.50
N ALA A 36 -44.26 -5.61 -1.20
CA ALA A 36 -43.73 -6.83 -0.59
C ALA A 36 -42.71 -7.52 -1.50
N MET A 37 -42.97 -7.58 -2.80
CA MET A 37 -42.04 -8.11 -3.80
C MET A 37 -40.76 -7.28 -3.87
N ALA A 38 -40.86 -5.95 -3.91
CA ALA A 38 -39.71 -5.06 -3.93
C ALA A 38 -38.85 -5.22 -2.66
N ARG A 39 -39.48 -5.31 -1.48
CA ARG A 39 -38.78 -5.59 -0.20
C ARG A 39 -38.10 -6.95 -0.23
N HIS A 40 -38.75 -7.98 -0.76
CA HIS A 40 -38.17 -9.31 -0.88
C HIS A 40 -36.94 -9.31 -1.81
N GLU A 41 -37.02 -8.67 -2.98
CA GLU A 41 -35.89 -8.53 -3.90
C GLU A 41 -34.73 -7.73 -3.25
N ALA A 42 -35.02 -6.63 -2.54
CA ALA A 42 -34.01 -5.86 -1.81
C ALA A 42 -33.32 -6.68 -0.70
N ARG A 43 -34.06 -7.54 0.00
CA ARG A 43 -33.51 -8.50 0.97
C ARG A 43 -32.62 -9.54 0.30
N GLN A 44 -32.99 -10.04 -0.88
CA GLN A 44 -32.14 -10.98 -1.63
C GLN A 44 -30.82 -10.33 -2.05
N VAL A 45 -30.86 -9.08 -2.53
CA VAL A 45 -29.65 -8.29 -2.83
C VAL A 45 -28.78 -8.18 -1.57
N THR A 46 -29.37 -7.84 -0.43
CA THR A 46 -28.63 -7.75 0.84
C THR A 46 -28.00 -9.08 1.25
N SER A 47 -28.74 -10.19 1.13
CA SER A 47 -28.23 -11.53 1.42
C SER A 47 -27.11 -11.98 0.46
N LYS A 48 -27.11 -11.52 -0.79
CA LYS A 48 -26.07 -11.81 -1.79
C LYS A 48 -24.73 -11.18 -1.40
N TYR A 49 -24.75 -9.97 -0.86
CA TYR A 49 -23.54 -9.23 -0.48
C TYR A 49 -23.04 -9.54 0.96
N GLY A 50 -23.93 -9.98 1.85
CA GLY A 50 -23.62 -10.31 3.25
C GLY A 50 -22.36 -11.15 3.46
N PRO A 51 -22.20 -12.32 2.80
CA PRO A 51 -21.01 -13.17 2.98
C PRO A 51 -19.68 -12.49 2.57
N GLN A 52 -19.71 -11.60 1.57
CA GLN A 52 -18.51 -10.88 1.13
C GLN A 52 -18.10 -9.82 2.16
N LEU A 53 -19.08 -9.10 2.69
CA LEU A 53 -18.88 -8.12 3.76
C LEU A 53 -18.38 -8.80 5.03
N GLU A 54 -18.93 -9.95 5.39
CA GLU A 54 -18.50 -10.75 6.55
C GLU A 54 -17.05 -11.22 6.39
N LYS A 55 -16.66 -11.71 5.20
CA LYS A 55 -15.28 -12.10 4.91
C LYS A 55 -14.31 -10.92 5.05
N LEU A 56 -14.66 -9.74 4.52
CA LEU A 56 -13.84 -8.53 4.67
C LEU A 56 -13.73 -8.12 6.15
N ASN A 57 -14.82 -8.19 6.91
CA ASN A 57 -14.82 -7.93 8.35
C ASN A 57 -13.92 -8.92 9.11
N GLY A 58 -13.98 -10.20 8.76
CA GLY A 58 -13.13 -11.25 9.34
C GLY A 58 -11.64 -10.99 9.07
N GLN A 59 -11.29 -10.41 7.93
CA GLN A 59 -9.92 -9.98 7.61
C GLN A 59 -9.52 -8.67 8.33
N HIS A 60 -10.48 -7.76 8.52
CA HIS A 60 -10.23 -6.45 9.11
C HIS A 60 -9.97 -6.53 10.63
N LYS A 61 -10.74 -7.32 11.37
CA LYS A 61 -10.62 -7.48 12.83
C LYS A 61 -9.21 -7.83 13.32
N PRO A 62 -8.51 -8.86 12.78
CA PRO A 62 -7.15 -9.18 13.22
C PRO A 62 -6.16 -8.06 12.88
N LEU A 63 -6.30 -7.42 11.71
CA LEU A 63 -5.43 -6.31 11.33
C LEU A 63 -5.61 -5.11 12.27
N LEU A 64 -6.83 -4.82 12.71
CA LEU A 64 -7.10 -3.76 13.67
C LEU A 64 -6.45 -4.06 15.03
N LYS A 65 -6.53 -5.32 15.50
CA LYS A 65 -5.89 -5.74 16.74
C LYS A 65 -4.36 -5.64 16.65
N ASP A 66 -3.79 -6.08 15.52
CA ASP A 66 -2.35 -5.97 15.26
C ASP A 66 -1.92 -4.50 15.18
N TYR A 67 -2.72 -3.65 14.52
CA TYR A 67 -2.48 -2.22 14.45
C TYR A 67 -2.47 -1.58 15.85
N GLN A 68 -3.46 -1.88 16.69
CA GLN A 68 -3.52 -1.35 18.05
C GLN A 68 -2.31 -1.77 18.90
N ARG A 69 -1.90 -3.05 18.79
CA ARG A 69 -0.71 -3.55 19.48
C ARG A 69 0.55 -2.82 19.02
N ILE A 70 0.78 -2.78 17.71
CA ILE A 70 1.99 -2.20 17.13
C ILE A 70 2.02 -0.68 17.31
N SER A 71 0.88 0.01 17.21
CA SER A 71 0.79 1.44 17.49
C SER A 71 1.12 1.73 18.95
N LYS A 72 0.64 0.91 19.89
CA LYS A 72 1.01 1.07 21.31
C LYS A 72 2.51 0.85 21.54
N ASP A 73 3.09 -0.17 20.93
CA ASP A 73 4.53 -0.44 21.01
C ASP A 73 5.33 0.71 20.37
N TYR A 74 4.84 1.24 19.25
CA TYR A 74 5.40 2.41 18.57
C TYR A 74 5.37 3.65 19.44
N ASP A 75 4.22 4.00 20.01
CA ASP A 75 4.05 5.19 20.84
C ASP A 75 4.89 5.11 22.12
N ALA A 76 4.94 3.94 22.76
CA ALA A 76 5.77 3.71 23.94
C ALA A 76 7.27 3.84 23.61
N HIS A 77 7.70 3.32 22.47
CA HIS A 77 9.09 3.40 22.03
C HIS A 77 9.47 4.81 21.58
N ALA A 78 8.60 5.47 20.80
CA ALA A 78 8.73 6.85 20.36
C ALA A 78 8.82 7.82 21.55
N ALA A 79 8.01 7.62 22.59
CA ALA A 79 8.07 8.40 23.82
C ALA A 79 9.40 8.18 24.57
N LYS A 80 9.92 6.95 24.61
CA LYS A 80 11.19 6.62 25.27
C LYS A 80 12.39 7.33 24.62
N ILE A 81 12.36 7.48 23.31
CA ILE A 81 13.43 8.13 22.52
C ILE A 81 13.13 9.58 22.17
N GLU A 82 12.02 10.13 22.70
CA GLU A 82 11.54 11.50 22.46
C GLU A 82 11.44 11.89 20.98
N ARG A 83 11.12 10.92 20.11
CA ARG A 83 11.04 11.12 18.66
C ARG A 83 9.92 10.29 18.04
N SER A 84 9.09 10.95 17.23
CA SER A 84 7.89 10.36 16.62
C SER A 84 8.08 9.89 15.18
N GLU A 85 9.21 10.18 14.52
CA GLU A 85 9.45 9.82 13.12
C GLU A 85 10.86 9.27 12.90
N PRO A 86 11.03 8.27 12.02
CA PRO A 86 12.35 7.85 11.57
C PRO A 86 13.05 8.99 10.79
N SER A 87 14.28 9.30 11.15
CA SER A 87 15.16 10.25 10.49
C SER A 87 15.90 9.54 9.35
N VAL A 88 15.19 9.34 8.24
CA VAL A 88 15.77 8.78 7.01
C VAL A 88 15.72 9.84 5.93
N GLU A 89 16.89 10.32 5.50
CA GLU A 89 17.01 11.38 4.48
C GLU A 89 17.00 10.82 3.06
N LEU A 90 17.49 9.59 2.89
CA LEU A 90 17.52 8.89 1.60
C LEU A 90 16.51 7.76 1.56
N SER A 91 15.55 7.84 0.63
CA SER A 91 14.56 6.77 0.48
C SER A 91 15.23 5.46 0.06
N ARG A 92 14.74 4.32 0.58
CA ARG A 92 15.31 2.99 0.29
C ARG A 92 15.39 2.65 -1.20
N GLY A 93 14.41 3.08 -1.99
CA GLY A 93 14.42 2.87 -3.44
C GLY A 93 15.60 3.58 -4.10
N LYS A 94 15.82 4.86 -3.77
CA LYS A 94 16.98 5.63 -4.26
C LYS A 94 18.29 5.01 -3.79
N TYR A 95 18.34 4.58 -2.54
CA TYR A 95 19.49 3.87 -1.98
C TYR A 95 19.85 2.61 -2.79
N TYR A 96 18.90 1.70 -3.04
CA TYR A 96 19.18 0.48 -3.81
C TYR A 96 19.59 0.77 -5.26
N VAL A 97 19.00 1.79 -5.90
CA VAL A 97 19.40 2.23 -7.23
C VAL A 97 20.85 2.73 -7.23
N LEU A 98 21.24 3.56 -6.26
CA LEU A 98 22.61 4.05 -6.13
C LEU A 98 23.61 2.91 -5.86
N MET A 99 23.26 1.96 -4.98
CA MET A 99 24.10 0.78 -4.71
C MET A 99 24.30 -0.08 -5.97
N PHE A 100 23.25 -0.27 -6.76
CA PHE A 100 23.34 -0.98 -8.03
C PHE A 100 24.25 -0.26 -9.03
N LEU A 101 24.16 1.07 -9.12
CA LEU A 101 25.04 1.87 -9.98
C LEU A 101 26.51 1.78 -9.54
N PHE A 102 26.79 1.76 -8.24
CA PHE A 102 28.16 1.54 -7.75
C PHE A 102 28.71 0.19 -8.16
N VAL A 103 27.93 -0.90 -7.99
CA VAL A 103 28.33 -2.24 -8.43
C VAL A 103 28.61 -2.26 -9.94
N LEU A 104 27.72 -1.67 -10.75
CA LEU A 104 27.89 -1.61 -12.21
C LEU A 104 29.13 -0.83 -12.63
N GLY A 105 29.45 0.27 -11.93
CA GLY A 105 30.65 1.06 -12.20
C GLY A 105 31.94 0.35 -11.77
N GLU A 106 31.90 -0.41 -10.68
CA GLU A 106 33.07 -1.12 -10.16
C GLU A 106 33.48 -2.34 -10.99
N ILE A 107 32.54 -3.09 -11.56
CA ILE A 107 32.83 -4.28 -12.36
C ILE A 107 33.84 -4.00 -13.51
N PRO A 108 33.60 -3.04 -14.43
CA PRO A 108 34.53 -2.76 -15.52
C PRO A 108 35.85 -2.15 -15.02
N MET A 109 35.80 -1.34 -13.97
CA MET A 109 36.99 -0.75 -13.38
C MET A 109 37.93 -1.79 -12.77
N ASN A 110 37.37 -2.78 -12.06
CA ASN A 110 38.10 -3.86 -11.41
C ASN A 110 38.51 -4.95 -12.42
N SER A 111 37.72 -5.21 -13.47
CA SER A 111 38.09 -6.19 -14.50
C SER A 111 39.34 -5.77 -15.28
N LEU A 112 39.46 -4.47 -15.60
CA LEU A 112 40.68 -3.91 -16.19
C LEU A 112 41.91 -4.08 -15.28
N ALA A 113 41.72 -3.99 -13.96
CA ALA A 113 42.80 -4.17 -12.98
C ALA A 113 43.17 -5.65 -12.73
N PHE A 114 42.30 -6.59 -13.10
CA PHE A 114 42.53 -8.02 -12.91
C PHE A 114 42.99 -8.74 -14.19
N ALA A 115 42.83 -8.11 -15.36
CA ALA A 115 43.43 -8.59 -16.61
C ALA A 115 44.96 -8.76 -16.51
N VAL A 116 45.59 -8.04 -15.57
CA VAL A 116 47.01 -8.12 -15.19
C VAL A 116 47.45 -9.52 -14.83
N PHE A 117 46.57 -10.29 -14.20
CA PHE A 117 46.90 -11.64 -13.75
C PHE A 117 47.09 -12.62 -14.92
N GLY A 118 46.81 -12.20 -16.17
CA GLY A 118 46.95 -13.05 -17.35
C GLY A 118 45.99 -14.24 -17.39
N GLU A 119 45.03 -14.26 -16.46
CA GLU A 119 44.05 -15.32 -16.32
C GLU A 119 42.97 -15.24 -17.41
N SER A 120 42.19 -16.32 -17.55
CA SER A 120 41.06 -16.33 -18.48
C SER A 120 40.10 -15.16 -18.22
N GLN A 121 39.50 -14.62 -19.29
CA GLN A 121 38.59 -13.48 -19.19
C GLN A 121 37.46 -13.77 -18.18
N ILE A 122 36.90 -14.98 -18.20
CA ILE A 122 35.83 -15.39 -17.27
C ILE A 122 36.30 -15.28 -15.82
N PHE A 123 37.50 -15.75 -15.49
CA PHE A 123 38.04 -15.67 -14.14
C PHE A 123 38.27 -14.21 -13.69
N THR A 124 38.70 -13.36 -14.62
CA THR A 124 38.84 -11.90 -14.40
C THR A 124 37.50 -11.25 -14.04
N TRP A 125 36.42 -11.58 -14.75
CA TRP A 125 35.07 -11.08 -14.45
C TRP A 125 34.55 -11.58 -13.10
N ILE A 126 34.82 -12.84 -12.74
CA ILE A 126 34.44 -13.41 -11.45
C ILE A 126 35.14 -12.67 -10.30
N MET A 127 36.45 -12.44 -10.41
CA MET A 127 37.20 -11.67 -9.41
C MET A 127 36.68 -10.22 -9.30
N ALA A 128 36.44 -9.57 -10.45
CA ALA A 128 35.94 -8.20 -10.50
C ALA A 128 34.55 -8.07 -9.84
N LEU A 129 33.66 -9.02 -10.11
CA LEU A 129 32.34 -9.08 -9.49
C LEU A 129 32.43 -9.28 -7.98
N GLY A 130 33.34 -10.14 -7.51
CA GLY A 130 33.57 -10.37 -6.08
C GLY A 130 33.91 -9.08 -5.34
N VAL A 131 34.85 -8.29 -5.88
CA VAL A 131 35.23 -6.99 -5.29
C VAL A 131 34.12 -5.95 -5.42
N ALA A 132 33.49 -5.87 -6.60
CA ALA A 132 32.42 -4.91 -6.87
C ALA A 132 31.20 -5.11 -5.96
N VAL A 133 30.96 -6.31 -5.44
CA VAL A 133 29.92 -6.59 -4.43
C VAL A 133 30.44 -6.39 -3.01
N ALA A 134 31.68 -6.79 -2.73
CA ALA A 134 32.26 -6.69 -1.39
C ALA A 134 32.40 -5.23 -0.91
N ILE A 135 32.85 -4.31 -1.76
CA ILE A 135 33.06 -2.90 -1.39
C ILE A 135 31.75 -2.22 -0.96
N PRO A 136 30.67 -2.25 -1.77
CA PRO A 136 29.37 -1.69 -1.36
C PRO A 136 28.78 -2.41 -0.14
N TRP A 137 28.98 -3.72 0.01
CA TRP A 137 28.54 -4.46 1.20
C TRP A 137 29.21 -3.94 2.48
N ILE A 138 30.53 -3.71 2.41
CA ILE A 138 31.29 -3.17 3.54
C ILE A 138 30.86 -1.72 3.83
N ALA A 139 30.76 -0.88 2.80
CA ALA A 139 30.23 0.48 2.94
C ALA A 139 28.83 0.51 3.58
N HIS A 140 27.96 -0.42 3.19
CA HIS A 140 26.64 -0.56 3.78
C HIS A 140 26.72 -0.84 5.29
N ALA A 141 27.51 -1.84 5.69
CA ALA A 141 27.71 -2.21 7.08
C ALA A 141 28.32 -1.06 7.90
N VAL A 142 29.36 -0.40 7.37
CA VAL A 142 30.01 0.75 8.01
C VAL A 142 29.02 1.90 8.19
N GLY A 143 28.24 2.26 7.17
CA GLY A 143 27.27 3.36 7.25
C GLY A 143 26.17 3.11 8.30
N ILE A 144 25.65 1.88 8.39
CA ILE A 144 24.71 1.49 9.45
C ILE A 144 25.35 1.64 10.83
N LEU A 145 26.59 1.18 10.99
CA LEU A 145 27.27 1.19 12.28
C LEU A 145 27.62 2.61 12.73
N LEU A 146 28.01 3.49 11.79
CA LEU A 146 28.21 4.92 12.03
C LEU A 146 26.92 5.61 12.46
N LYS A 147 25.78 5.28 11.84
CA LYS A 147 24.48 5.87 12.15
C LYS A 147 23.93 5.40 13.49
N ARG A 148 24.06 4.11 13.80
CA ARG A 148 23.45 3.50 14.99
C ARG A 148 24.21 3.69 16.30
N GLY A 149 25.47 4.15 16.25
CA GLY A 149 26.25 4.47 17.45
C GLY A 149 26.10 3.44 18.57
N SER A 150 26.67 2.25 18.42
CA SER A 150 26.47 1.15 19.38
C SER A 150 26.83 1.56 20.80
N THR A 151 25.94 1.43 21.77
CA THR A 151 26.29 1.47 23.19
C THR A 151 26.55 0.04 23.69
N PRO A 152 27.79 -0.34 24.07
CA PRO A 152 28.98 0.50 24.15
C PRO A 152 29.87 0.45 22.89
N TRP A 153 30.33 1.62 22.47
CA TRP A 153 30.89 1.94 21.14
C TRP A 153 32.11 1.12 20.73
N TRP A 154 32.90 0.67 21.71
CA TRP A 154 34.12 -0.10 21.52
C TRP A 154 33.88 -1.51 20.98
N LYS A 155 32.78 -2.18 21.33
CA LYS A 155 32.51 -3.56 20.88
C LYS A 155 32.16 -3.64 19.40
N SER A 156 31.43 -2.65 18.89
CA SER A 156 31.15 -2.53 17.45
C SER A 156 32.29 -1.81 16.72
N GLY A 157 32.97 -0.88 17.38
CA GLY A 157 34.08 -0.10 16.83
C GLY A 157 35.28 -0.95 16.40
N ILE A 158 35.63 -2.01 17.15
CA ILE A 158 36.73 -2.91 16.75
C ILE A 158 36.41 -3.66 15.45
N GLY A 159 35.18 -4.17 15.32
CA GLY A 159 34.74 -4.84 14.09
C GLY A 159 34.69 -3.89 12.89
N VAL A 160 34.21 -2.66 13.09
CA VAL A 160 34.19 -1.61 12.05
C VAL A 160 35.61 -1.23 11.65
N ALA A 161 36.48 -0.96 12.62
CA ALA A 161 37.86 -0.59 12.36
C ALA A 161 38.60 -1.71 11.63
N ALA A 162 38.42 -2.97 12.03
CA ALA A 162 38.99 -4.12 11.35
C ALA A 162 38.47 -4.26 9.92
N LEU A 163 37.16 -4.13 9.69
CA LEU A 163 36.56 -4.24 8.37
C LEU A 163 36.98 -3.09 7.44
N PHE A 164 37.00 -1.87 7.96
CA PHE A 164 37.45 -0.68 7.24
C PHE A 164 38.95 -0.75 6.92
N PHE A 165 39.77 -1.17 7.89
CA PHE A 165 41.20 -1.40 7.68
C PHE A 165 41.45 -2.47 6.62
N LEU A 166 40.74 -3.61 6.69
CA LEU A 166 40.86 -4.68 5.70
C LEU A 166 40.45 -4.20 4.30
N THR A 167 39.42 -3.36 4.21
CA THR A 167 38.98 -2.75 2.95
C THR A 167 40.02 -1.80 2.38
N ILE A 168 40.56 -0.91 3.21
CA ILE A 168 41.63 0.01 2.79
C ILE A 168 42.88 -0.77 2.39
N ALA A 169 43.29 -1.77 3.19
CA ALA A 169 44.44 -2.62 2.88
C ALA A 169 44.24 -3.38 1.57
N GLY A 170 43.03 -3.92 1.33
CA GLY A 170 42.66 -4.56 0.06
C GLY A 170 42.69 -3.60 -1.13
N LEU A 171 42.14 -2.38 -0.97
CA LEU A 171 42.17 -1.35 -2.01
C LEU A 171 43.60 -0.90 -2.33
N LEU A 172 44.46 -0.76 -1.33
CA LEU A 172 45.88 -0.44 -1.51
C LEU A 172 46.63 -1.58 -2.19
N ALA A 173 46.35 -2.84 -1.82
CA ALA A 173 46.95 -4.01 -2.46
C ALA A 173 46.56 -4.12 -3.95
N ILE A 174 45.27 -3.95 -4.27
CA ILE A 174 44.78 -3.92 -5.66
C ILE A 174 45.39 -2.74 -6.42
N GLY A 175 45.44 -1.56 -5.80
CA GLY A 175 46.06 -0.37 -6.36
C GLY A 175 47.54 -0.58 -6.70
N TYR A 176 48.29 -1.25 -5.81
CA TYR A 176 49.69 -1.59 -6.03
C TYR A 176 49.88 -2.54 -7.22
N VAL A 177 49.11 -3.65 -7.27
CA VAL A 177 49.14 -4.60 -8.39
C VAL A 177 48.81 -3.90 -9.72
N ARG A 178 47.89 -2.94 -9.68
CA ARG A 178 47.50 -2.15 -10.86
C ARG A 178 48.59 -1.17 -11.32
N VAL A 179 49.30 -0.51 -10.40
CA VAL A 179 50.46 0.35 -10.76
C VAL A 179 51.53 -0.47 -11.46
N GLN A 180 51.79 -1.69 -10.96
CA GLN A 180 52.77 -2.59 -11.52
C GLN A 180 52.43 -2.95 -12.97
N TYR A 181 51.18 -3.32 -13.25
CA TYR A 181 50.72 -3.59 -14.63
C TYR A 181 50.86 -2.42 -15.59
N LEU A 182 50.48 -1.22 -15.16
CA LEU A 182 50.60 -0.03 -15.99
C LEU A 182 52.06 0.34 -16.22
N GLY A 183 52.94 0.02 -15.28
CA GLY A 183 54.39 0.06 -15.47
C GLY A 183 54.83 -0.92 -16.56
N ASP A 184 54.44 -2.20 -16.43
CA ASP A 184 54.82 -3.25 -17.37
C ASP A 184 54.29 -2.99 -18.80
N LEU A 185 53.10 -2.39 -18.94
CA LEU A 185 52.51 -1.94 -20.22
C LEU A 185 53.21 -0.72 -20.82
N ALA A 186 53.67 0.21 -19.98
CA ALA A 186 54.41 1.40 -20.42
C ALA A 186 55.82 1.02 -20.89
N ASP A 187 56.45 0.05 -20.22
CA ASP A 187 57.76 -0.50 -20.59
C ASP A 187 57.68 -1.34 -21.88
N ALA A 188 56.51 -1.88 -22.22
CA ALA A 188 56.26 -2.63 -23.44
C ALA A 188 55.89 -1.77 -24.68
N GLU A 189 56.04 -0.44 -24.62
CA GLU A 189 55.68 0.54 -25.68
C GLU A 189 54.21 0.45 -26.20
N ALA A 190 53.35 -0.33 -25.54
CA ALA A 190 51.99 -0.60 -26.00
C ALA A 190 51.01 0.57 -25.73
N VAL A 191 51.40 1.54 -24.90
CA VAL A 191 50.57 2.69 -24.55
C VAL A 191 51.44 3.96 -24.52
N GLY A 192 51.23 4.87 -25.49
CA GLY A 192 52.03 6.09 -25.62
C GLY A 192 51.96 6.97 -24.36
N SER A 193 53.13 7.28 -23.80
CA SER A 193 53.41 8.33 -22.80
C SER A 193 52.24 8.68 -21.86
N PHE A 194 51.74 7.69 -21.12
CA PHE A 194 50.88 7.98 -19.98
C PHE A 194 51.77 8.45 -18.82
N GLY A 195 51.57 9.69 -18.38
CA GLY A 195 52.33 10.30 -17.29
C GLY A 195 52.40 9.40 -16.05
N SER A 196 53.51 9.49 -15.30
CA SER A 196 53.99 8.56 -14.26
C SER A 196 52.96 7.51 -13.82
N SER A 197 53.22 6.23 -14.09
CA SER A 197 52.39 5.07 -13.71
C SER A 197 51.87 5.12 -12.25
N LYS A 198 52.64 5.75 -11.36
CA LYS A 198 52.27 6.03 -9.96
C LYS A 198 51.04 6.95 -9.80
N PHE A 199 50.90 7.99 -10.63
CA PHE A 199 49.79 8.94 -10.57
C PHE A 199 48.47 8.28 -10.98
N ILE A 200 48.49 7.45 -12.02
CA ILE A 200 47.30 6.76 -12.52
C ILE A 200 46.80 5.73 -11.49
N GLY A 201 47.71 4.94 -10.91
CA GLY A 201 47.31 4.02 -9.85
C GLY A 201 46.84 4.72 -8.57
N ALA A 202 47.45 5.84 -8.20
CA ALA A 202 46.97 6.67 -7.09
C ALA A 202 45.55 7.22 -7.37
N ALA A 203 45.27 7.65 -8.61
CA ALA A 203 43.95 8.10 -9.01
C ALA A 203 42.89 6.99 -8.92
N PHE A 204 43.23 5.75 -9.29
CA PHE A 204 42.33 4.61 -9.15
C PHE A 204 42.03 4.24 -7.69
N VAL A 205 43.06 4.24 -6.82
CA VAL A 205 42.86 4.06 -5.37
C VAL A 205 41.97 5.18 -4.82
N GLY A 206 42.24 6.43 -5.21
CA GLY A 206 41.43 7.58 -4.84
C GLY A 206 39.97 7.45 -5.27
N LEU A 207 39.72 6.98 -6.49
CA LEU A 207 38.36 6.80 -7.00
C LEU A 207 37.60 5.71 -6.22
N ASN A 208 38.24 4.58 -5.94
CA ASN A 208 37.62 3.52 -5.14
C ASN A 208 37.36 3.96 -3.68
N LEU A 209 38.23 4.79 -3.10
CA LEU A 209 37.98 5.39 -1.79
C LEU A 209 36.81 6.37 -1.82
N VAL A 210 36.65 7.15 -2.90
CA VAL A 210 35.50 8.04 -3.09
C VAL A 210 34.20 7.23 -3.23
N ILE A 211 34.20 6.15 -4.01
CA ILE A 211 33.04 5.25 -4.12
C ILE A 211 32.69 4.66 -2.75
N LEU A 212 33.68 4.14 -2.01
CA LEU A 212 33.49 3.62 -0.66
C LEU A 212 32.89 4.67 0.28
N ALA A 213 33.42 5.89 0.27
CA ALA A 213 32.92 6.99 1.09
C ALA A 213 31.49 7.39 0.70
N ALA A 214 31.21 7.51 -0.60
CA ALA A 214 29.88 7.84 -1.12
C ALA A 214 28.85 6.76 -0.76
N ALA A 215 29.18 5.48 -0.94
CA ALA A 215 28.33 4.35 -0.57
C ALA A 215 28.10 4.30 0.95
N THR A 216 29.11 4.62 1.75
CA THR A 216 29.01 4.69 3.22
C THR A 216 28.06 5.81 3.66
N LEU A 217 28.19 7.00 3.07
CA LEU A 217 27.28 8.13 3.30
C LEU A 217 25.85 7.80 2.86
N CYS A 218 25.67 7.17 1.70
CA CYS A 218 24.36 6.71 1.23
C CYS A 218 23.72 5.75 2.23
N SER A 219 24.50 4.80 2.77
CA SER A 219 24.01 3.87 3.79
C SER A 219 23.67 4.59 5.10
N TYR A 220 24.50 5.54 5.53
CA TYR A 220 24.26 6.36 6.72
C TYR A 220 22.94 7.13 6.64
N PHE A 221 22.65 7.78 5.50
CA PHE A 221 21.42 8.55 5.30
C PHE A 221 20.18 7.70 4.99
N ALA A 222 20.36 6.44 4.58
CA ALA A 222 19.27 5.53 4.24
C ALA A 222 18.73 4.72 5.44
N HIS A 223 19.43 4.77 6.59
CA HIS A 223 19.07 4.00 7.79
C HIS A 223 18.80 4.92 8.96
N ASP A 224 17.91 4.45 9.83
CA ASP A 224 17.62 5.13 11.08
C ASP A 224 18.63 4.72 12.17
N GLU A 225 18.86 5.61 13.13
CA GLU A 225 19.68 5.36 14.32
C GLU A 225 19.03 4.28 15.21
N ASP A 226 17.70 4.28 15.27
CA ASP A 226 16.90 3.32 16.00
C ASP A 226 16.19 2.34 15.03
N PRO A 227 16.72 1.10 14.88
CA PRO A 227 16.13 0.10 14.00
C PRO A 227 14.73 -0.34 14.44
N MET A 228 14.41 -0.23 15.74
CA MET A 228 13.11 -0.60 16.28
C MET A 228 12.05 0.42 15.89
N LEU A 229 12.33 1.72 16.00
CA LEU A 229 11.41 2.76 15.54
C LEU A 229 11.14 2.62 14.04
N GLU A 230 12.19 2.42 13.24
CA GLU A 230 12.07 2.22 11.79
C GLU A 230 11.21 0.99 11.45
N HIS A 231 11.39 -0.11 12.18
CA HIS A 231 10.61 -1.33 12.01
C HIS A 231 9.13 -1.14 12.37
N LEU A 232 8.85 -0.57 13.54
CA LEU A 232 7.50 -0.33 14.05
C LEU A 232 6.75 0.67 13.15
N HIS A 233 7.40 1.75 12.71
CA HIS A 233 6.83 2.72 11.79
C HIS A 233 6.42 2.05 10.46
N ARG A 234 7.30 1.22 9.89
CA ARG A 234 6.98 0.50 8.65
C ARG A 234 5.87 -0.50 8.82
N ARG A 235 5.89 -1.28 9.91
CA ARG A 235 4.86 -2.28 10.16
C ARG A 235 3.50 -1.61 10.32
N THR A 236 3.45 -0.48 11.03
CA THR A 236 2.26 0.37 11.16
C THR A 236 1.76 0.83 9.80
N ASN A 237 2.65 1.37 8.94
CA ASN A 237 2.27 1.81 7.59
C ASN A 237 1.79 0.66 6.69
N GLN A 238 2.40 -0.52 6.78
CA GLN A 238 1.98 -1.70 6.02
C GLN A 238 0.59 -2.16 6.43
N ILE A 239 0.31 -2.27 7.74
CA ILE A 239 -1.00 -2.67 8.24
C ILE A 239 -2.05 -1.62 7.85
N ASN A 240 -1.73 -0.34 8.00
CA ASN A 240 -2.61 0.76 7.61
C ASN A 240 -2.96 0.69 6.11
N LYS A 241 -1.98 0.42 5.23
CA LYS A 241 -2.22 0.23 3.80
C LYS A 241 -3.16 -0.95 3.53
N SER A 242 -2.95 -2.08 4.20
CA SER A 242 -3.81 -3.27 4.07
C SER A 242 -5.24 -2.99 4.53
N MET A 243 -5.41 -2.29 5.65
CA MET A 243 -6.72 -1.89 6.16
C MET A 243 -7.44 -0.96 5.17
N ARG A 244 -6.75 0.06 4.62
CA ARG A 244 -7.34 0.95 3.60
C ARG A 244 -7.84 0.20 2.37
N THR A 245 -7.10 -0.81 1.92
CA THR A 245 -7.54 -1.65 0.79
C THR A 245 -8.82 -2.42 1.13
N ILE A 246 -8.96 -2.92 2.36
CA ILE A 246 -10.16 -3.62 2.81
C ILE A 246 -11.33 -2.63 2.96
N GLU A 247 -11.10 -1.47 3.56
CA GLU A 247 -12.09 -0.39 3.70
C GLU A 247 -12.61 0.07 2.33
N ALA A 248 -11.72 0.25 1.35
CA ALA A 248 -12.10 0.64 0.00
C ALA A 248 -13.01 -0.40 -0.66
N LYS A 249 -12.64 -1.69 -0.59
CA LYS A 249 -13.46 -2.79 -1.10
C LYS A 249 -14.80 -2.90 -0.38
N HIS A 250 -14.81 -2.66 0.93
CA HIS A 250 -16.04 -2.67 1.72
C HIS A 250 -17.00 -1.57 1.25
N ASN A 251 -16.50 -0.35 1.08
CA ASN A 251 -17.29 0.79 0.61
C ASN A 251 -17.78 0.61 -0.84
N GLU A 252 -16.96 0.00 -1.70
CA GLU A 252 -17.33 -0.37 -3.07
C GLU A 252 -18.54 -1.31 -3.07
N ILE A 253 -18.48 -2.40 -2.30
CA ILE A 253 -19.58 -3.37 -2.19
C ILE A 253 -20.85 -2.72 -1.62
N LEU A 254 -20.73 -1.90 -0.58
CA LEU A 254 -21.89 -1.19 -0.01
C LEU A 254 -22.53 -0.23 -1.03
N THR A 255 -21.70 0.43 -1.84
CA THR A 255 -22.19 1.35 -2.88
C THR A 255 -22.94 0.59 -3.96
N GLU A 256 -22.40 -0.55 -4.43
CA GLU A 256 -23.08 -1.41 -5.40
C GLU A 256 -24.40 -1.94 -4.85
N GLN A 257 -24.40 -2.44 -3.61
CA GLN A 257 -25.61 -2.91 -2.95
C GLN A 257 -26.67 -1.81 -2.87
N GLN A 258 -26.29 -0.60 -2.46
CA GLN A 258 -27.21 0.53 -2.38
C GLN A 258 -27.76 0.92 -3.75
N GLN A 259 -26.94 0.89 -4.81
CA GLN A 259 -27.38 1.17 -6.17
C GLN A 259 -28.40 0.12 -6.66
N GLU A 260 -28.17 -1.17 -6.41
CA GLU A 260 -29.12 -2.23 -6.76
C GLU A 260 -30.46 -2.05 -6.01
N ILE A 261 -30.41 -1.76 -4.70
CA ILE A 261 -31.62 -1.50 -3.88
C ILE A 261 -32.36 -0.26 -4.37
N ASN A 262 -31.65 0.82 -4.68
CA ASN A 262 -32.26 2.04 -5.20
C ASN A 262 -32.93 1.80 -6.56
N ARG A 263 -32.34 0.96 -7.41
CA ARG A 263 -32.96 0.57 -8.69
C ARG A 263 -34.25 -0.21 -8.48
N ILE A 264 -34.26 -1.16 -7.54
CA ILE A 264 -35.47 -1.92 -7.16
C ILE A 264 -36.54 -0.95 -6.63
N HIS A 265 -36.15 0.02 -5.82
CA HIS A 265 -37.05 1.04 -5.30
C HIS A 265 -37.68 1.90 -6.40
N GLN A 266 -36.86 2.40 -7.33
CA GLN A 266 -37.33 3.18 -8.48
C GLN A 266 -38.27 2.36 -9.37
N GLU A 267 -37.94 1.10 -9.64
CA GLU A 267 -38.79 0.20 -10.44
C GLU A 267 -40.15 -0.03 -9.75
N ALA A 268 -40.15 -0.29 -8.43
CA ALA A 268 -41.39 -0.43 -7.66
C ALA A 268 -42.25 0.85 -7.71
N GLN A 269 -41.63 2.01 -7.52
CA GLN A 269 -42.32 3.30 -7.59
C GLN A 269 -42.90 3.56 -8.98
N GLU A 270 -42.18 3.23 -10.06
CA GLU A 270 -42.70 3.33 -11.42
C GLU A 270 -43.93 2.44 -11.64
N LEU A 271 -43.88 1.19 -11.15
CA LEU A 271 -45.00 0.25 -11.28
C LEU A 271 -46.21 0.72 -10.48
N ILE A 272 -46.01 1.22 -9.26
CA ILE A 272 -47.08 1.77 -8.41
C ILE A 272 -47.68 3.03 -9.06
N TYR A 273 -46.84 3.94 -9.57
CA TYR A 273 -47.32 5.12 -10.28
C TYR A 273 -48.14 4.73 -11.53
N HIS A 274 -47.66 3.74 -12.30
CA HIS A 274 -48.37 3.23 -13.46
C HIS A 274 -49.73 2.60 -13.08
N TYR A 275 -49.75 1.81 -12.00
CA TYR A 275 -50.96 1.24 -11.42
C TYR A 275 -51.95 2.34 -11.03
N ARG A 276 -51.55 3.29 -10.19
CA ARG A 276 -52.39 4.39 -9.68
C ARG A 276 -52.95 5.23 -10.83
N LYS A 277 -52.14 5.54 -11.84
CA LYS A 277 -52.57 6.31 -13.04
C LYS A 277 -53.65 5.60 -13.85
N ILE A 278 -53.48 4.30 -14.11
CA ILE A 278 -54.51 3.52 -14.82
C ILE A 278 -55.75 3.37 -13.94
N ASN A 279 -55.56 3.09 -12.65
CA ASN A 279 -56.65 2.90 -11.71
C ASN A 279 -57.55 4.15 -11.66
N GLN A 280 -56.96 5.33 -11.48
CA GLN A 280 -57.70 6.60 -11.46
C GLN A 280 -58.44 6.90 -12.76
N ARG A 281 -57.84 6.56 -13.92
CA ARG A 281 -58.46 6.84 -15.23
C ARG A 281 -59.70 5.98 -15.49
N GLU A 282 -59.68 4.73 -15.05
CA GLU A 282 -60.70 3.73 -15.38
C GLU A 282 -61.79 3.62 -14.29
N ARG A 283 -61.67 4.41 -13.21
CA ARG A 283 -62.65 4.49 -12.13
C ARG A 283 -63.95 5.15 -12.59
N PRO A 284 -65.12 4.58 -12.25
CA PRO A 284 -66.41 5.21 -12.50
C PRO A 284 -66.63 6.51 -11.74
N ASP A 285 -66.12 6.62 -10.52
CA ASP A 285 -66.33 7.77 -9.64
C ASP A 285 -65.38 8.95 -9.92
N HIS A 286 -64.32 8.72 -10.70
CA HIS A 286 -63.23 9.66 -11.01
C HIS A 286 -62.59 10.33 -9.78
N THR A 287 -62.78 9.75 -8.60
CA THR A 287 -62.23 10.29 -7.35
C THR A 287 -60.86 9.69 -7.05
N LYS A 288 -59.98 10.49 -6.46
CA LYS A 288 -58.64 10.04 -6.06
C LYS A 288 -58.69 9.46 -4.65
N PRO A 289 -58.31 8.19 -4.43
CA PRO A 289 -58.20 7.62 -3.09
C PRO A 289 -57.14 8.34 -2.25
N LYS A 290 -57.38 8.50 -0.95
CA LYS A 290 -56.41 9.09 -0.01
C LYS A 290 -55.09 8.32 0.03
N SER A 291 -55.13 6.98 -0.06
CA SER A 291 -53.93 6.15 -0.08
C SER A 291 -52.96 6.47 -1.22
N PHE A 292 -53.42 7.09 -2.31
CA PHE A 292 -52.55 7.48 -3.44
C PHE A 292 -51.67 8.68 -3.12
N GLU A 293 -51.90 9.37 -2.00
CA GLU A 293 -51.08 10.49 -1.53
C GLU A 293 -49.90 10.03 -0.67
N LYS A 294 -49.94 8.78 -0.20
CA LYS A 294 -48.83 8.21 0.57
C LYS A 294 -47.71 7.77 -0.36
N GLU A 295 -46.50 8.23 -0.07
CA GLU A 295 -45.27 7.67 -0.61
C GLU A 295 -44.94 6.37 0.10
N HIS A 296 -44.28 5.47 -0.61
CA HIS A 296 -43.85 4.20 -0.04
C HIS A 296 -42.35 4.22 0.16
N GLU A 297 -41.94 3.94 1.39
CA GLU A 297 -40.55 3.66 1.73
C GLU A 297 -40.31 2.15 1.70
N ILE A 298 -39.23 1.75 1.01
CA ILE A 298 -38.69 0.40 1.13
C ILE A 298 -37.69 0.46 2.28
N ASP A 299 -38.19 0.16 3.47
CA ASP A 299 -37.33 -0.03 4.62
C ASP A 299 -36.62 -1.38 4.47
N VAL A 300 -35.29 -1.34 4.37
CA VAL A 300 -34.44 -2.52 4.36
C VAL A 300 -33.70 -2.50 5.68
N ASP A 301 -33.85 -3.55 6.49
CA ASP A 301 -33.12 -3.66 7.76
C ASP A 301 -31.61 -3.66 7.48
N PHE A 302 -30.99 -2.50 7.71
CA PHE A 302 -29.55 -2.30 7.56
C PHE A 302 -28.78 -2.52 8.86
N GLU A 303 -29.41 -3.06 9.92
CA GLU A 303 -28.80 -3.19 11.26
C GLU A 303 -27.42 -3.88 11.25
N GLN A 304 -27.21 -4.90 10.40
CA GLN A 304 -25.90 -5.55 10.26
C GLN A 304 -24.83 -4.66 9.59
N GLN A 305 -25.23 -3.75 8.71
CA GLN A 305 -24.32 -2.79 8.09
C GLN A 305 -23.93 -1.67 9.05
N GLU A 306 -24.81 -1.30 9.97
CA GLU A 306 -24.56 -0.23 10.93
C GLU A 306 -23.43 -0.59 11.91
N ASN A 307 -23.47 -1.81 12.46
CA ASN A 307 -22.36 -2.39 13.24
C ASN A 307 -21.03 -2.40 12.46
N THR A 308 -21.10 -2.55 11.14
CA THR A 308 -19.91 -2.59 10.30
C THR A 308 -19.35 -1.19 10.04
N LYS A 309 -20.23 -0.20 9.82
CA LYS A 309 -19.87 1.23 9.76
C LYS A 309 -19.26 1.71 11.06
N GLU A 310 -19.77 1.28 12.22
CA GLU A 310 -19.18 1.61 13.52
C GLU A 310 -17.73 1.11 13.65
N LEU A 311 -17.45 -0.12 13.18
CA LEU A 311 -16.10 -0.68 13.20
C LEU A 311 -15.11 0.12 12.31
N LEU A 312 -15.58 0.59 11.16
CA LEU A 312 -14.83 1.46 10.24
C LEU A 312 -14.63 2.87 10.84
N ASN A 313 -15.65 3.41 11.51
CA ASN A 313 -15.58 4.70 12.19
C ASN A 313 -14.61 4.65 13.37
N ALA A 314 -14.64 3.57 14.16
CA ALA A 314 -13.70 3.33 15.25
C ALA A 314 -12.26 3.26 14.75
N THR A 315 -12.05 2.67 13.57
CA THR A 315 -10.74 2.62 12.91
C THR A 315 -10.26 4.01 12.49
N THR A 316 -11.16 4.82 11.93
CA THR A 316 -10.87 6.21 11.57
C THR A 316 -10.56 7.06 12.81
N ALA A 317 -11.28 6.86 13.91
CA ALA A 317 -11.04 7.54 15.17
C ALA A 317 -9.67 7.15 15.78
N LEU A 318 -9.35 5.86 15.82
CA LEU A 318 -8.06 5.35 16.29
C LEU A 318 -6.89 5.92 15.47
N ARG A 319 -7.05 6.06 14.16
CA ARG A 319 -6.06 6.71 13.30
C ARG A 319 -5.90 8.20 13.61
N ARG A 320 -6.99 8.91 13.90
CA ARG A 320 -6.93 10.33 14.28
C ARG A 320 -6.22 10.52 15.62
N SER A 321 -6.42 9.61 16.57
CA SER A 321 -5.69 9.65 17.85
C SER A 321 -4.23 9.22 17.75
N ALA A 322 -3.90 8.33 16.82
CA ALA A 322 -2.54 7.84 16.58
C ALA A 322 -1.73 8.72 15.60
N ALA A 323 -2.37 9.67 14.91
CA ALA A 323 -1.65 10.63 14.08
C ALA A 323 -0.90 11.60 15.01
N PRO A 324 0.44 11.71 14.91
CA PRO A 324 1.18 12.66 15.71
C PRO A 324 0.62 14.06 15.44
N SER A 325 0.27 14.77 16.51
CA SER A 325 -0.09 16.19 16.44
C SER A 325 1.08 16.89 15.75
N LYS A 326 0.88 17.29 14.49
CA LYS A 326 1.80 18.20 13.81
C LYS A 326 1.81 19.49 14.64
N LYS A 327 2.82 19.63 15.49
CA LYS A 327 3.17 20.89 16.14
C LYS A 327 4.34 21.50 15.42
#